data_AF-A0A5N9GJD5-F1
#
_entry.id   AF-A0A5N9GJD5-F1
#
_cell.length_a   1.000
_cell.length_b   1.000
_cell.length_c   1.000
_cell.angle_alpha   90.00
_cell.angle_beta   90.00
_cell.angle_gamma   90.00
#
_symmetry.space_group_name_H-M   'P 1'
#
loop_
_entity.id
_entity.type
_entity.pdbx_description
1 polymer ?
#
loop_
_entity_poly.entity_id
_entity_poly.type
_entity_poly.pdbx_seq_one_letter_code
_entity_poly.pdbx_strand_id
1 'polypeptide(L)'
;MIYIYTDGACMRNPGPGGWAALVLSGAEYQVCSGSAADTTNNRMEQTAVIQGLQATPRSSHVTVFTDSQYVIGTMTKGWKRRVNSDLWDALEALCNLRTVTWEWVRGHTGEPGNEFVDAQAKWEAGVRPTGPHISEYFSGIEEGMSNKKEREPENPYRGLAHIDPQGRANMVDVGVKPETEREAVATGKVLVNPNVIDLIRDGTLEKGDVLATARLAGIMGAKQASSLIPLCHPIPLNHVGVEFRLDADEGVIEICATAKAIARTGVEMEALAAVLTAALTIYDMIKSKDRASRIDGVRLLSKRGGQSGDVVFE
;
A
#
# COMPACT_ATOMS: atom_id res chain seq x y z
N MET A 1 16.56 -7.54 15.31
CA MET A 1 16.26 -8.82 14.66
C MET A 1 14.96 -9.32 15.25
N ILE A 2 14.02 -9.79 14.42
CA ILE A 2 12.67 -10.18 14.85
C ILE A 2 12.54 -11.70 14.66
N TYR A 3 11.95 -12.38 15.64
CA TYR A 3 11.69 -13.82 15.59
C TYR A 3 10.19 -14.09 15.50
N ILE A 4 9.79 -15.06 14.70
CA ILE A 4 8.38 -15.42 14.50
C ILE A 4 8.24 -16.93 14.67
N TYR A 5 7.49 -17.40 15.66
CA TYR A 5 7.09 -18.80 15.80
C TYR A 5 5.69 -18.98 15.24
N THR A 6 5.42 -20.09 14.55
CA THR A 6 4.16 -20.31 13.83
C THR A 6 3.74 -21.77 13.89
N ASP A 7 2.44 -22.01 14.05
CA ASP A 7 1.83 -23.33 13.95
C ASP A 7 0.36 -23.26 13.51
N GLY A 8 -0.13 -24.35 12.90
CA GLY A 8 -1.50 -24.55 12.47
C GLY A 8 -2.04 -25.92 12.88
N ALA A 9 -3.25 -25.95 13.44
CA ALA A 9 -3.92 -27.16 13.89
C ALA A 9 -5.28 -27.36 13.21
N CYS A 10 -5.70 -28.61 13.05
CA CYS A 10 -7.01 -28.94 12.50
C CYS A 10 -7.58 -30.20 13.16
N MET A 11 -8.83 -30.14 13.68
CA MET A 11 -9.47 -31.27 14.37
C MET A 11 -9.73 -32.47 13.45
N ARG A 12 -10.06 -32.18 12.19
CA ARG A 12 -10.29 -33.14 11.10
C ARG A 12 -9.77 -32.47 9.84
N ASN A 13 -9.17 -33.21 8.90
CA ASN A 13 -8.52 -32.60 7.74
C ASN A 13 -9.23 -33.07 6.44
N PRO A 14 -10.22 -32.33 5.91
CA PRO A 14 -10.67 -30.98 6.31
C PRO A 14 -11.67 -30.93 7.47
N GLY A 15 -11.79 -29.76 8.10
CA GLY A 15 -12.66 -29.50 9.27
C GLY A 15 -12.28 -28.22 10.03
N PRO A 16 -12.79 -28.03 11.27
CA PRO A 16 -12.43 -26.88 12.09
C PRO A 16 -10.93 -26.84 12.37
N GLY A 17 -10.33 -25.68 12.15
CA GLY A 17 -8.90 -25.46 12.36
C GLY A 17 -8.59 -24.11 12.97
N GLY A 18 -7.38 -23.99 13.49
CA GLY A 18 -6.86 -22.82 14.16
C GLY A 18 -5.40 -22.58 13.76
N TRP A 19 -4.97 -21.34 13.84
CA TRP A 19 -3.61 -20.92 13.53
C TRP A 19 -3.10 -19.97 14.61
N ALA A 20 -1.79 -19.95 14.83
CA ALA A 20 -1.16 -19.04 15.77
C ALA A 20 0.24 -18.61 15.32
N ALA A 21 0.60 -17.36 15.64
CA ALA A 21 1.93 -16.81 15.45
C ALA A 21 2.36 -15.99 16.68
N LEU A 22 3.59 -16.20 17.14
CA LEU A 22 4.23 -15.42 18.20
C LEU A 22 5.40 -14.62 17.61
N VAL A 23 5.28 -13.30 17.63
CA VAL A 23 6.30 -12.36 17.15
C VAL A 23 7.08 -11.80 18.34
N LEU A 24 8.41 -11.96 18.34
CA LEU A 24 9.31 -11.44 19.35
C LEU A 24 10.25 -10.39 18.75
N SER A 25 10.33 -9.21 19.37
CA SER A 25 11.19 -8.11 18.94
C SER A 25 11.84 -7.42 20.14
N GLY A 26 13.05 -7.83 20.49
CA GLY A 26 13.74 -7.31 21.67
C GLY A 26 12.98 -7.69 22.95
N ALA A 27 12.59 -6.68 23.74
CA ALA A 27 11.77 -6.86 24.92
C ALA A 27 10.27 -6.69 24.64
N GLU A 28 9.80 -6.89 23.41
CA GLU A 28 8.37 -6.86 23.10
C GLU A 28 7.94 -8.18 22.48
N TYR A 29 6.69 -8.56 22.74
CA TYR A 29 6.04 -9.67 22.04
C TYR A 29 4.64 -9.31 21.57
N GLN A 30 4.18 -10.04 20.56
CA GLN A 30 2.82 -10.00 20.04
C GLN A 30 2.38 -11.42 19.68
N VAL A 31 1.17 -11.78 20.10
CA VAL A 31 0.52 -13.03 19.72
C VAL A 31 -0.59 -12.70 18.72
N CYS A 32 -0.63 -13.42 17.61
CA CYS A 32 -1.70 -13.38 16.61
C CYS A 32 -2.29 -14.78 16.50
N SER A 33 -3.61 -14.94 16.58
CA SER A 33 -4.26 -16.24 16.37
C SER A 33 -5.66 -16.08 15.78
N GLY A 34 -6.23 -17.19 15.30
CA GLY A 34 -7.61 -17.23 14.84
C GLY A 34 -8.03 -18.62 14.37
N SER A 35 -9.31 -18.74 14.00
CA SER A 35 -9.95 -20.01 13.64
C SER A 35 -10.67 -19.96 12.29
N ALA A 36 -10.90 -21.15 11.72
CA ALA A 36 -11.70 -21.35 10.50
C ALA A 36 -12.54 -22.62 10.62
N ALA A 37 -13.82 -22.55 10.27
CA ALA A 37 -14.77 -23.65 10.48
C ALA A 37 -14.57 -24.85 9.53
N ASP A 38 -14.08 -24.61 8.30
CA ASP A 38 -13.79 -25.64 7.30
C ASP A 38 -12.48 -25.31 6.58
N THR A 39 -11.40 -25.99 6.99
CA THR A 39 -10.05 -25.75 6.50
C THR A 39 -9.22 -27.04 6.53
N THR A 40 -7.96 -26.94 6.13
CA THR A 40 -6.98 -28.04 6.24
C THR A 40 -5.81 -27.62 7.12
N ASN A 41 -5.06 -28.58 7.66
CA ASN A 41 -3.85 -28.29 8.44
C ASN A 41 -2.89 -27.41 7.62
N ASN A 42 -2.61 -27.79 6.38
CA ASN A 42 -1.71 -27.04 5.48
C ASN A 42 -2.14 -25.58 5.26
N ARG A 43 -3.45 -25.29 5.22
CA ARG A 43 -3.92 -23.90 5.13
C ARG A 43 -3.64 -23.15 6.42
N MET A 44 -3.91 -23.74 7.59
CA MET A 44 -3.67 -23.10 8.88
C MET A 44 -2.18 -22.82 9.12
N GLU A 45 -1.31 -23.76 8.76
CA GLU A 45 0.14 -23.62 8.81
C GLU A 45 0.63 -22.42 7.97
N GLN A 46 0.12 -22.29 6.74
CA GLN A 46 0.46 -21.17 5.87
C GLN A 46 -0.12 -19.85 6.37
N THR A 47 -1.35 -19.86 6.88
CA THR A 47 -2.00 -18.70 7.46
C THR A 47 -1.22 -18.17 8.67
N ALA A 48 -0.73 -19.04 9.55
CA ALA A 48 0.09 -18.67 10.69
C ALA A 48 1.32 -17.86 10.27
N VAL A 49 2.04 -18.33 9.24
CA VAL A 49 3.23 -17.65 8.70
C VAL A 49 2.88 -16.30 8.08
N ILE A 50 1.81 -16.23 7.29
CA ILE A 50 1.35 -14.99 6.65
C ILE A 50 1.02 -13.94 7.71
N GLN A 51 0.26 -14.31 8.73
CA GLN A 51 -0.18 -13.42 9.80
C GLN A 51 0.99 -12.97 10.68
N GLY A 52 1.93 -13.88 10.99
CA GLY A 52 3.18 -13.54 11.67
C GLY A 52 4.02 -12.52 10.90
N LEU A 53 4.20 -12.70 9.60
CA LEU A 53 4.93 -11.75 8.75
C LEU A 53 4.22 -10.40 8.66
N GLN A 54 2.89 -10.37 8.51
CA GLN A 54 2.09 -9.14 8.48
C GLN A 54 2.29 -8.28 9.73
N ALA A 55 2.44 -8.92 10.90
CA ALA A 55 2.66 -8.23 12.18
C ALA A 55 4.06 -7.61 12.34
N THR A 56 4.96 -7.73 11.36
CA THR A 56 6.31 -7.15 11.41
C THR A 56 6.46 -5.95 10.47
N PRO A 57 7.31 -4.94 10.79
CA PRO A 57 7.55 -3.81 9.91
C PRO A 57 8.07 -4.21 8.52
N ARG A 58 7.77 -3.41 7.49
CA ARG A 58 8.40 -3.55 6.16
C ARG A 58 9.91 -3.28 6.27
N SER A 59 10.70 -3.88 5.40
CA SER A 59 12.17 -3.81 5.36
C SER A 59 12.88 -4.34 6.62
N SER A 60 12.19 -5.11 7.47
CA SER A 60 12.79 -5.73 8.64
C SER A 60 13.51 -7.04 8.31
N HIS A 61 14.44 -7.42 9.18
CA HIS A 61 15.09 -8.73 9.17
C HIS A 61 14.38 -9.66 10.15
N VAL A 62 13.75 -10.70 9.61
CA VAL A 62 12.90 -11.63 10.37
C VAL A 62 13.41 -13.06 10.22
N THR A 63 13.35 -13.83 11.30
CA THR A 63 13.57 -15.28 11.27
C THR A 63 12.26 -15.99 11.62
N VAL A 64 11.78 -16.84 10.72
CA VAL A 64 10.55 -17.61 10.87
C VAL A 64 10.88 -19.04 11.30
N PHE A 65 10.36 -19.44 12.46
CA PHE A 65 10.37 -20.79 12.99
C PHE A 65 9.01 -21.45 12.71
N THR A 66 9.04 -22.58 12.03
CA THR A 66 7.84 -23.39 11.74
C THR A 66 8.22 -24.86 11.69
N ASP A 67 7.34 -25.74 12.17
CA ASP A 67 7.52 -27.19 12.02
C ASP A 67 6.88 -27.74 10.73
N SER A 68 6.14 -26.89 10.01
CA SER A 68 5.55 -27.22 8.71
C SER A 68 6.62 -27.52 7.66
N GLN A 69 6.82 -28.81 7.41
CA GLN A 69 7.75 -29.27 6.38
C GLN A 69 7.36 -28.78 5.00
N TYR A 70 6.07 -28.57 4.73
CA TYR A 70 5.62 -28.08 3.43
C TYR A 70 5.97 -26.61 3.22
N VAL A 71 5.84 -25.77 4.25
CA VAL A 71 6.29 -24.37 4.21
C VAL A 71 7.80 -24.31 4.00
N ILE A 72 8.59 -24.97 4.87
CA ILE A 72 10.05 -24.95 4.78
C ILE A 72 10.53 -25.51 3.44
N GLY A 73 10.00 -26.67 3.02
CA GLY A 73 10.41 -27.31 1.77
C GLY A 73 10.12 -26.44 0.55
N THR A 74 9.01 -25.71 0.56
CA THR A 74 8.66 -24.78 -0.54
C THR A 74 9.56 -23.55 -0.52
N MET A 75 9.77 -22.94 0.65
CA MET A 75 10.52 -21.68 0.77
C MET A 75 12.04 -21.84 0.68
N THR A 76 12.58 -23.02 0.99
CA THR A 76 14.04 -23.23 1.07
C THR A 76 14.57 -24.31 0.12
N LYS A 77 13.74 -25.29 -0.29
CA LYS A 77 14.17 -26.46 -1.09
C LYS A 77 13.53 -26.53 -2.48
N GLY A 78 12.80 -25.49 -2.90
CA GLY A 78 12.18 -25.43 -4.22
C GLY A 78 11.06 -26.46 -4.44
N TRP A 79 10.39 -26.91 -3.38
CA TRP A 79 9.23 -27.80 -3.54
C TRP A 79 8.11 -27.10 -4.32
N LYS A 80 7.37 -27.88 -5.14
CA LYS A 80 6.28 -27.33 -5.95
C LYS A 80 5.09 -26.92 -5.07
N ARG A 81 4.52 -25.74 -5.33
CA ARG A 81 3.24 -25.27 -4.78
C ARG A 81 2.09 -26.09 -5.39
N ARG A 82 1.61 -27.11 -4.67
CA ARG A 82 0.59 -28.05 -5.16
C ARG A 82 -0.85 -27.58 -4.93
N VAL A 83 -1.08 -26.87 -3.84
CA VAL A 83 -2.39 -26.36 -3.37
C VAL A 83 -2.19 -25.01 -2.67
N ASN A 84 -3.28 -24.27 -2.47
CA ASN A 84 -3.33 -22.96 -1.82
C ASN A 84 -2.56 -21.85 -2.55
N SER A 85 -2.76 -21.70 -3.87
CA SER A 85 -2.11 -20.64 -4.64
C SER A 85 -2.35 -19.24 -4.06
N ASP A 86 -3.56 -19.01 -3.56
CA ASP A 86 -3.96 -17.78 -2.85
C ASP A 86 -3.03 -17.45 -1.66
N LEU A 87 -2.69 -18.45 -0.84
CA LEU A 87 -1.84 -18.25 0.32
C LEU A 87 -0.37 -18.13 -0.07
N TRP A 88 0.08 -18.85 -1.10
CA TRP A 88 1.45 -18.72 -1.59
C TRP A 88 1.75 -17.36 -2.21
N ASP A 89 0.81 -16.81 -2.99
CA ASP A 89 0.96 -15.49 -3.60
C ASP A 89 1.03 -14.41 -2.52
N ALA A 90 0.20 -14.52 -1.47
CA ALA A 90 0.25 -13.64 -0.31
C ALA A 90 1.58 -13.75 0.47
N LEU A 91 2.06 -14.98 0.69
CA LEU A 91 3.31 -15.23 1.39
C LEU A 91 4.51 -14.66 0.61
N GLU A 92 4.56 -14.88 -0.70
CA GLU A 92 5.62 -14.35 -1.57
C GLU A 92 5.66 -12.81 -1.57
N ALA A 93 4.50 -12.17 -1.66
CA ALA A 93 4.40 -10.71 -1.56
C ALA A 93 4.96 -10.17 -0.24
N LEU A 94 4.68 -10.86 0.88
CA LEU A 94 5.19 -10.46 2.21
C LEU A 94 6.69 -10.70 2.36
N CYS A 95 7.22 -11.78 1.78
CA CYS A 95 8.64 -12.05 1.74
C CYS A 95 9.39 -11.01 0.92
N ASN A 96 8.86 -10.55 -0.21
CA ASN A 96 9.49 -9.51 -1.04
C ASN A 96 9.64 -8.14 -0.33
N LEU A 97 8.90 -7.92 0.76
CA LEU A 97 8.96 -6.70 1.55
C LEU A 97 9.94 -6.79 2.73
N ARG A 98 10.61 -7.93 2.95
CA ARG A 98 11.44 -8.21 4.14
C ARG A 98 12.65 -9.07 3.80
N THR A 99 13.65 -9.06 4.67
CA THR A 99 14.71 -10.09 4.63
C THR A 99 14.25 -11.23 5.53
N VAL A 100 13.92 -12.39 4.95
CA VAL A 100 13.35 -13.53 5.68
C VAL A 100 14.34 -14.69 5.75
N THR A 101 14.67 -15.12 6.97
CA THR A 101 15.39 -16.36 7.26
C THR A 101 14.39 -17.42 7.71
N TRP A 102 14.58 -18.66 7.28
CA TRP A 102 13.68 -19.78 7.57
C TRP A 102 14.38 -20.82 8.42
N GLU A 103 13.80 -21.16 9.56
CA GLU A 103 14.30 -22.17 10.47
C GLU A 103 13.22 -23.24 10.67
N TRP A 104 13.57 -24.48 10.33
CA TRP A 104 12.68 -25.59 10.63
C TRP A 104 12.89 -26.02 12.08
N VAL A 105 11.82 -25.98 12.85
CA VAL A 105 11.80 -26.52 14.21
C VAL A 105 11.08 -27.85 14.19
N ARG A 106 11.48 -28.76 15.06
CA ARG A 106 10.76 -30.03 15.19
C ARG A 106 9.59 -29.79 16.16
N GLY A 107 8.39 -30.19 15.78
CA GLY A 107 7.23 -30.14 16.69
C GLY A 107 7.52 -30.86 18.01
N HIS A 108 7.06 -30.28 19.12
CA HIS A 108 7.14 -30.83 20.48
C HIS A 108 8.56 -31.12 21.03
N THR A 109 9.53 -30.23 20.79
CA THR A 109 10.91 -30.37 21.30
C THR A 109 11.23 -29.64 22.61
N GLY A 110 10.26 -29.03 23.29
CA GLY A 110 10.54 -28.20 24.47
C GLY A 110 10.93 -26.75 24.16
N GLU A 111 10.84 -26.32 22.90
CA GLU A 111 11.09 -24.92 22.54
C GLU A 111 9.89 -24.04 22.92
N PRO A 112 10.03 -23.10 23.87
CA PRO A 112 8.89 -22.37 24.42
C PRO A 112 8.01 -21.67 23.40
N GLY A 113 8.62 -21.02 22.40
CA GLY A 113 7.89 -20.29 21.36
C GLY A 113 7.06 -21.22 20.49
N ASN A 114 7.61 -22.38 20.10
CA ASN A 114 6.93 -23.37 19.29
C ASN A 114 5.82 -24.08 20.07
N GLU A 115 6.05 -24.43 21.34
CA GLU A 115 5.03 -25.08 22.17
C GLU A 115 3.86 -24.15 22.51
N PHE A 116 4.14 -22.86 22.67
CA PHE A 116 3.09 -21.86 22.88
C PHE A 116 2.17 -21.74 21.66
N VAL A 117 2.73 -21.60 20.45
CA VAL A 117 1.91 -21.47 19.23
C VAL A 117 1.14 -22.76 18.90
N ASP A 118 1.69 -23.94 19.20
CA ASP A 118 0.97 -25.22 19.10
C ASP A 118 -0.24 -25.28 20.02
N ALA A 119 -0.04 -24.91 21.28
CA ALA A 119 -1.13 -24.86 22.26
C ALA A 119 -2.19 -23.83 21.86
N GLN A 120 -1.78 -22.68 21.33
CA GLN A 120 -2.67 -21.60 20.91
C GLN A 120 -3.48 -22.02 19.68
N ALA A 121 -2.84 -22.58 18.65
CA ALA A 121 -3.51 -23.07 17.45
C ALA A 121 -4.51 -24.20 17.75
N LYS A 122 -4.16 -25.11 18.66
CA LYS A 122 -5.08 -26.17 19.13
C LYS A 122 -6.28 -25.63 19.90
N TRP A 123 -6.11 -24.55 20.66
CA TRP A 123 -7.22 -23.90 21.34
C TRP A 123 -8.17 -23.24 20.34
N GLU A 124 -7.63 -22.47 19.38
CA GLU A 124 -8.43 -21.87 18.29
C GLU A 124 -9.16 -22.91 17.45
N ALA A 125 -8.54 -24.07 17.21
CA ALA A 125 -9.16 -25.18 16.50
C ALA A 125 -10.27 -25.90 17.29
N GLY A 126 -10.46 -25.58 18.58
CA GLY A 126 -11.38 -26.29 19.47
C GLY A 126 -10.88 -27.66 19.95
N VAL A 127 -9.60 -27.98 19.73
CA VAL A 127 -8.95 -29.21 20.22
C VAL A 127 -8.67 -29.10 21.74
N ARG A 128 -8.24 -27.92 22.19
CA ARG A 128 -7.99 -27.63 23.61
C ARG A 128 -9.16 -26.87 24.24
N PRO A 129 -9.53 -27.16 25.50
CA PRO A 129 -10.64 -26.49 26.19
C PRO A 129 -10.27 -25.08 26.69
N THR A 130 -8.99 -24.83 26.97
CA THR A 130 -8.48 -23.57 27.52
C THR A 130 -7.29 -23.06 26.72
N GLY A 131 -7.24 -21.75 26.51
CA GLY A 131 -6.13 -21.09 25.81
C GLY A 131 -4.87 -21.04 26.68
N PRO A 132 -3.68 -21.21 26.10
CA PRO A 132 -2.43 -21.09 26.84
C PRO A 132 -2.20 -19.64 27.27
N HIS A 133 -1.60 -19.46 28.45
CA HIS A 133 -1.08 -18.16 28.83
C HIS A 133 0.43 -18.12 28.56
N ILE A 134 0.92 -17.05 27.93
CA ILE A 134 2.33 -16.97 27.51
C ILE A 134 3.33 -17.09 28.68
N SER A 135 2.94 -16.70 29.88
CA SER A 135 3.74 -16.86 31.10
C SER A 135 3.98 -18.32 31.51
N GLU A 136 3.20 -19.27 30.99
CA GLU A 136 3.41 -20.71 31.22
C GLU A 136 4.62 -21.24 30.44
N TYR A 137 5.00 -20.54 29.35
CA TYR A 137 6.04 -20.97 28.42
C TYR A 137 7.33 -20.15 28.60
N PHE A 138 7.23 -18.90 29.03
CA PHE A 138 8.37 -18.01 29.24
C PHE A 138 8.44 -17.53 30.70
N SER A 139 9.45 -17.98 31.44
CA SER A 139 9.74 -17.48 32.79
C SER A 139 10.38 -16.08 32.74
N GLY A 140 9.84 -15.09 33.47
CA GLY A 140 10.45 -13.76 33.62
C GLY A 140 9.86 -12.64 32.75
N ILE A 141 8.63 -12.78 32.25
CA ILE A 141 7.92 -11.73 31.49
C ILE A 141 7.70 -10.42 32.31
N GLU A 142 7.90 -10.43 33.62
CA GLU A 142 7.48 -9.34 34.52
C GLU A 142 8.34 -8.06 34.54
N GLU A 143 9.61 -8.04 34.09
CA GLU A 143 10.43 -6.81 34.19
C GLU A 143 10.71 -6.06 32.88
N GLY A 144 10.26 -6.57 31.72
CA GLY A 144 10.52 -5.85 30.47
C GLY A 144 9.69 -6.24 29.24
N MET A 145 8.98 -7.36 29.26
CA MET A 145 8.24 -7.84 28.08
C MET A 145 6.77 -7.45 28.12
N SER A 146 6.44 -6.33 27.46
CA SER A 146 5.05 -5.87 27.33
C SER A 146 4.36 -6.54 26.14
N ASN A 147 3.18 -7.13 26.36
CA ASN A 147 2.30 -7.57 25.29
C ASN A 147 1.72 -6.35 24.59
N LYS A 148 1.99 -6.17 23.30
CA LYS A 148 1.12 -5.30 22.49
C LYS A 148 -0.22 -6.03 22.33
N LYS A 149 -1.16 -5.77 23.26
CA LYS A 149 -2.56 -6.22 23.21
C LYS A 149 -3.08 -6.13 21.78
N GLU A 150 -3.69 -7.22 21.33
CA GLU A 150 -4.36 -7.41 20.03
C GLU A 150 -4.73 -6.07 19.38
N ARG A 151 -3.91 -5.67 18.41
CA ARG A 151 -4.48 -4.94 17.30
C ARG A 151 -5.40 -5.95 16.63
N GLU A 152 -6.71 -5.69 16.66
CA GLU A 152 -7.72 -6.31 15.77
C GLU A 152 -7.05 -6.72 14.46
N PRO A 153 -7.32 -7.94 13.93
CA PRO A 153 -6.58 -8.51 12.79
C PRO A 153 -6.34 -7.37 11.83
N GLU A 154 -5.06 -6.98 11.65
CA GLU A 154 -4.80 -5.72 10.97
C GLU A 154 -5.54 -5.81 9.66
N ASN A 155 -6.59 -4.99 9.56
CA ASN A 155 -7.33 -4.82 8.35
C ASN A 155 -6.24 -4.75 7.26
N PRO A 156 -6.22 -5.59 6.23
CA PRO A 156 -5.19 -5.50 5.20
C PRO A 156 -5.18 -4.10 4.55
N TYR A 157 -6.22 -3.30 4.83
CA TYR A 157 -6.38 -1.90 4.49
C TYR A 157 -6.08 -0.90 5.64
N ARG A 158 -5.58 -1.35 6.80
CA ARG A 158 -5.14 -0.49 7.91
C ARG A 158 -3.95 0.33 7.44
N GLY A 159 -4.13 1.65 7.34
CA GLY A 159 -3.15 2.57 6.75
C GLY A 159 -3.38 2.88 5.27
N LEU A 160 -4.31 2.21 4.59
CA LEU A 160 -4.81 2.66 3.29
C LEU A 160 -5.96 3.63 3.54
N ALA A 161 -5.75 4.88 3.13
CA ALA A 161 -6.74 5.94 3.29
C ALA A 161 -8.10 5.58 2.67
N HIS A 162 -8.11 4.92 1.51
CA HIS A 162 -9.30 4.84 0.65
C HIS A 162 -10.07 3.52 0.68
N ILE A 163 -9.85 2.67 1.68
CA ILE A 163 -10.50 1.35 1.75
C ILE A 163 -11.01 1.10 3.17
N ASP A 164 -12.24 0.61 3.30
CA ASP A 164 -12.87 0.28 4.59
C ASP A 164 -12.36 -1.07 5.16
N PRO A 165 -12.72 -1.42 6.41
CA PRO A 165 -12.38 -2.72 7.02
C PRO A 165 -12.92 -3.96 6.30
N GLN A 166 -13.80 -3.80 5.33
CA GLN A 166 -14.37 -4.88 4.52
C GLN A 166 -13.80 -4.92 3.10
N GLY A 167 -12.82 -4.06 2.76
CA GLY A 167 -12.18 -4.01 1.45
C GLY A 167 -12.92 -3.23 0.39
N ARG A 168 -13.92 -2.44 0.78
CA ARG A 168 -14.68 -1.59 -0.14
C ARG A 168 -14.05 -0.22 -0.21
N ALA A 169 -14.11 0.38 -1.39
CA ALA A 169 -13.73 1.77 -1.61
C ALA A 169 -14.47 2.68 -0.63
N ASN A 170 -13.74 3.48 0.13
CA ASN A 170 -14.27 4.38 1.13
C ASN A 170 -13.56 5.74 1.08
N MET A 171 -14.32 6.82 1.10
CA MET A 171 -13.76 8.15 1.21
C MET A 171 -13.38 8.41 2.68
N VAL A 172 -12.13 8.82 2.94
CA VAL A 172 -11.66 9.08 4.31
C VAL A 172 -12.52 10.16 4.97
N ASP A 173 -12.99 9.94 6.19
CA ASP A 173 -13.54 11.05 6.97
C ASP A 173 -12.41 11.97 7.45
N VAL A 174 -12.41 13.21 6.94
CA VAL A 174 -11.47 14.28 7.32
C VAL A 174 -12.12 15.32 8.23
N GLY A 175 -13.34 15.08 8.70
CA GLY A 175 -14.16 15.99 9.48
C GLY A 175 -13.48 16.52 10.74
N VAL A 176 -12.71 15.66 11.42
CA VAL A 176 -11.98 15.97 12.67
C VAL A 176 -10.61 16.61 12.44
N LYS A 177 -10.12 16.66 11.19
CA LYS A 177 -8.81 17.25 10.88
C LYS A 177 -8.95 18.78 10.80
N PRO A 178 -7.98 19.54 11.33
CA PRO A 178 -8.01 20.99 11.19
C PRO A 178 -7.79 21.39 9.72
N GLU A 179 -8.41 22.51 9.34
CA GLU A 179 -8.10 23.17 8.08
C GLU A 179 -6.74 23.87 8.19
N THR A 180 -5.87 23.63 7.23
CA THR A 180 -4.60 24.33 7.11
C THR A 180 -4.38 24.70 5.66
N GLU A 181 -3.42 25.58 5.40
CA GLU A 181 -2.96 25.82 4.03
C GLU A 181 -2.41 24.51 3.43
N ARG A 182 -2.72 24.32 2.15
CA ARG A 182 -2.35 23.19 1.31
C ARG A 182 -1.84 23.73 0.01
N GLU A 183 -0.73 23.18 -0.46
CA GLU A 183 -0.20 23.43 -1.78
C GLU A 183 0.31 22.14 -2.39
N ALA A 184 0.07 21.94 -3.68
CA ALA A 184 0.67 20.87 -4.44
C ALA A 184 1.11 21.39 -5.80
N VAL A 185 2.26 20.92 -6.25
CA VAL A 185 2.81 21.20 -7.58
C VAL A 185 2.97 19.87 -8.30
N ALA A 186 2.45 19.78 -9.52
CA ALA A 186 2.56 18.63 -10.39
C ALA A 186 3.17 19.02 -11.74
N THR A 187 3.85 18.07 -12.38
CA THR A 187 4.41 18.23 -13.72
C THR A 187 3.92 17.14 -14.66
N GLY A 188 4.03 17.38 -15.96
CA GLY A 188 3.86 16.40 -17.02
C GLY A 188 4.37 16.97 -18.33
N LYS A 189 4.49 16.12 -19.36
CA LYS A 189 5.04 16.52 -20.66
C LYS A 189 4.16 16.01 -21.79
N VAL A 190 4.10 16.76 -22.87
CA VAL A 190 3.61 16.28 -24.17
C VAL A 190 4.80 16.24 -25.12
N LEU A 191 5.16 15.02 -25.53
CA LEU A 191 6.19 14.77 -26.53
C LEU A 191 5.54 14.91 -27.91
N VAL A 192 6.12 15.76 -28.75
CA VAL A 192 5.60 16.13 -30.06
C VAL A 192 6.73 16.17 -31.08
N ASN A 193 6.39 16.18 -32.37
CA ASN A 193 7.34 16.56 -33.40
C ASN A 193 7.81 18.01 -33.17
N PRO A 194 9.13 18.31 -33.19
CA PRO A 194 9.69 19.65 -33.07
C PRO A 194 8.94 20.73 -33.87
N ASN A 195 8.55 20.44 -35.11
CA ASN A 195 7.83 21.38 -35.97
C ASN A 195 6.49 21.85 -35.38
N VAL A 196 5.84 21.06 -34.52
CA VAL A 196 4.60 21.46 -33.85
C VAL A 196 4.85 22.60 -32.87
N ILE A 197 6.02 22.63 -32.21
CA ILE A 197 6.36 23.69 -31.27
C ILE A 197 6.52 25.02 -31.98
N ASP A 198 7.10 25.02 -33.18
CA ASP A 198 7.19 26.22 -34.01
C ASP A 198 5.79 26.70 -34.44
N LEU A 199 4.92 25.78 -34.87
CA LEU A 199 3.53 26.13 -35.20
C LEU A 199 2.76 26.73 -34.01
N ILE A 200 3.04 26.26 -32.79
CA ILE A 200 2.46 26.81 -31.56
C ILE A 200 3.02 28.21 -31.28
N ARG A 201 4.35 28.40 -31.38
CA ARG A 201 5.01 29.70 -31.15
C ARG A 201 4.54 30.76 -32.14
N ASP A 202 4.39 30.37 -33.40
CA ASP A 202 3.97 31.26 -34.49
C ASP A 202 2.45 31.51 -34.51
N GLY A 203 1.68 30.75 -33.72
CA GLY A 203 0.22 30.87 -33.67
C GLY A 203 -0.47 30.47 -34.99
N THR A 204 0.15 29.60 -35.79
CA THR A 204 -0.32 29.25 -37.15
C THR A 204 -1.20 27.99 -37.17
N LEU A 205 -1.54 27.43 -36.02
CA LEU A 205 -2.46 26.31 -35.92
C LEU A 205 -3.90 26.75 -36.18
N GLU A 206 -4.58 26.03 -37.08
CA GLU A 206 -5.98 26.28 -37.49
C GLU A 206 -6.97 26.31 -36.32
N LYS A 207 -6.65 25.62 -35.22
CA LYS A 207 -7.49 25.53 -34.03
C LYS A 207 -7.30 26.69 -33.04
N GLY A 208 -6.39 27.64 -33.31
CA GLY A 208 -6.13 28.80 -32.46
C GLY A 208 -5.07 28.54 -31.38
N ASP A 209 -5.10 29.35 -30.32
CA ASP A 209 -4.07 29.36 -29.28
C ASP A 209 -4.15 28.10 -28.40
N VAL A 210 -3.20 27.19 -28.62
CA VAL A 210 -3.09 25.92 -27.92
C VAL A 210 -2.81 26.11 -26.43
N LEU A 211 -1.87 26.98 -26.08
CA LEU A 211 -1.42 27.13 -24.69
C LEU A 211 -2.45 27.87 -23.85
N ALA A 212 -3.11 28.89 -24.40
CA ALA A 212 -4.21 29.56 -23.71
C ALA A 212 -5.38 28.59 -23.46
N THR A 213 -5.77 27.80 -24.46
CA THR A 213 -6.85 26.81 -24.34
C THR A 213 -6.48 25.73 -23.32
N ALA A 214 -5.26 25.20 -23.38
CA ALA A 214 -4.76 24.20 -22.44
C ALA A 214 -4.67 24.74 -21.00
N ARG A 215 -4.33 26.01 -20.82
CA ARG A 215 -4.31 26.66 -19.49
C ARG A 215 -5.70 26.67 -18.86
N LEU A 216 -6.71 27.11 -19.62
CA LEU A 216 -8.09 27.13 -19.15
C LEU A 216 -8.59 25.71 -18.85
N ALA A 217 -8.28 24.76 -19.72
CA ALA A 217 -8.63 23.37 -19.52
C ALA A 217 -7.99 22.79 -18.25
N GLY A 218 -6.71 23.07 -17.98
CA GLY A 218 -6.05 22.67 -16.74
C GLY A 218 -6.70 23.27 -15.49
N ILE A 219 -7.04 24.57 -15.52
CA ILE A 219 -7.75 25.23 -14.41
C ILE A 219 -9.13 24.61 -14.17
N MET A 220 -9.86 24.29 -15.24
CA MET A 220 -11.15 23.60 -15.14
C MET A 220 -10.99 22.17 -14.63
N GLY A 221 -9.96 21.46 -15.09
CA GLY A 221 -9.62 20.10 -14.66
C GLY A 221 -9.38 20.01 -13.15
N ALA A 222 -8.58 20.93 -12.59
CA ALA A 222 -8.40 21.03 -11.14
C ALA A 222 -9.72 21.18 -10.39
N LYS A 223 -10.59 22.10 -10.83
CA LYS A 223 -11.90 22.34 -10.18
C LYS A 223 -12.84 21.13 -10.27
N GLN A 224 -12.64 20.24 -11.24
CA GLN A 224 -13.46 19.04 -11.46
C GLN A 224 -12.81 17.77 -10.90
N ALA A 225 -11.68 17.87 -10.17
CA ALA A 225 -10.95 16.69 -9.69
C ALA A 225 -11.86 15.74 -8.88
N SER A 226 -12.66 16.26 -7.95
CA SER A 226 -13.61 15.46 -7.15
C SER A 226 -14.78 14.89 -7.94
N SER A 227 -15.13 15.47 -9.10
CA SER A 227 -16.13 14.91 -10.03
C SER A 227 -15.56 13.74 -10.84
N LEU A 228 -14.25 13.73 -11.07
CA LEU A 228 -13.56 12.75 -11.93
C LEU A 228 -12.96 11.59 -11.12
N ILE A 229 -12.47 11.86 -9.91
CA ILE A 229 -11.75 10.90 -9.08
C ILE A 229 -12.67 10.48 -7.91
N PRO A 230 -13.17 9.23 -7.90
CA PRO A 230 -14.33 8.83 -7.08
C PRO A 230 -14.23 9.08 -5.56
N LEU A 231 -13.02 9.08 -4.99
CA LEU A 231 -12.80 9.18 -3.55
C LEU A 231 -12.10 10.48 -3.13
N CYS A 232 -11.98 11.43 -4.05
CA CYS A 232 -11.50 12.78 -3.72
C CYS A 232 -12.60 13.59 -3.03
N HIS A 233 -12.21 14.31 -1.96
CA HIS A 233 -13.11 15.27 -1.35
C HIS A 233 -13.33 16.47 -2.28
N PRO A 234 -14.52 17.08 -2.27
CA PRO A 234 -14.70 18.39 -2.89
C PRO A 234 -13.92 19.45 -2.07
N ILE A 235 -12.98 20.13 -2.70
CA ILE A 235 -12.13 21.15 -2.07
C ILE A 235 -12.41 22.53 -2.72
N PRO A 236 -12.75 23.57 -1.93
CA PRO A 236 -12.80 24.93 -2.43
C PRO A 236 -11.37 25.44 -2.69
N LEU A 237 -10.94 25.39 -3.95
CA LEU A 237 -9.61 25.85 -4.35
C LEU A 237 -9.48 27.37 -4.28
N ASN A 238 -8.41 27.85 -3.64
CA ASN A 238 -8.07 29.27 -3.55
C ASN A 238 -7.28 29.75 -4.77
N HIS A 239 -6.44 28.88 -5.34
CA HIS A 239 -5.62 29.20 -6.50
C HIS A 239 -5.33 27.96 -7.34
N VAL A 240 -5.34 28.14 -8.67
CA VAL A 240 -4.81 27.18 -9.64
C VAL A 240 -3.97 27.93 -10.66
N GLY A 241 -2.69 27.56 -10.77
CA GLY A 241 -1.76 28.03 -11.80
C GLY A 241 -1.40 26.88 -12.72
N VAL A 242 -1.28 27.15 -14.01
CA VAL A 242 -0.81 26.19 -15.02
C VAL A 242 0.16 26.93 -15.92
N GLU A 243 1.38 26.43 -16.07
CA GLU A 243 2.49 27.03 -16.82
C GLU A 243 3.05 26.05 -17.83
N PHE A 244 3.66 26.57 -18.90
CA PHE A 244 4.19 25.78 -20.00
C PHE A 244 5.62 26.18 -20.32
N ARG A 245 6.48 25.20 -20.58
CA ARG A 245 7.82 25.40 -21.14
C ARG A 245 7.97 24.60 -22.43
N LEU A 246 8.41 25.27 -23.49
CA LEU A 246 8.55 24.69 -24.82
C LEU A 246 10.02 24.45 -25.14
N ASP A 247 10.39 23.18 -25.35
CA ASP A 247 11.69 22.75 -25.83
C ASP A 247 11.57 22.25 -27.26
N ALA A 248 11.92 23.11 -28.22
CA ALA A 248 11.78 22.80 -29.64
C ALA A 248 12.78 21.73 -30.09
N ASP A 249 13.99 21.73 -29.52
CA ASP A 249 15.05 20.81 -29.93
C ASP A 249 14.70 19.37 -29.55
N GLU A 250 14.13 19.18 -28.36
CA GLU A 250 13.71 17.86 -27.85
C GLU A 250 12.25 17.52 -28.22
N GLY A 251 11.49 18.44 -28.81
CA GLY A 251 10.08 18.23 -29.11
C GLY A 251 9.22 18.05 -27.87
N VAL A 252 9.46 18.85 -26.82
CA VAL A 252 8.79 18.69 -25.51
C VAL A 252 8.00 19.94 -25.13
N ILE A 253 6.75 19.74 -24.75
CA ILE A 253 5.92 20.73 -24.07
C ILE A 253 5.77 20.30 -22.61
N GLU A 254 6.53 20.91 -21.71
CA GLU A 254 6.42 20.67 -20.28
C GLU A 254 5.29 21.52 -19.69
N ILE A 255 4.52 20.91 -18.79
CA ILE A 255 3.36 21.47 -18.12
C ILE A 255 3.64 21.41 -16.63
N CYS A 256 3.55 22.55 -15.94
CA CYS A 256 3.62 22.61 -14.48
C CYS A 256 2.31 23.19 -13.96
N ALA A 257 1.66 22.53 -13.00
CA ALA A 257 0.45 23.02 -12.38
C ALA A 257 0.59 23.11 -10.86
N THR A 258 0.10 24.21 -10.29
CA THR A 258 0.08 24.47 -8.85
C THR A 258 -1.35 24.64 -8.39
N ALA A 259 -1.76 23.87 -7.37
CA ALA A 259 -3.06 24.01 -6.71
C ALA A 259 -2.86 24.44 -5.25
N LYS A 260 -3.70 25.37 -4.76
CA LYS A 260 -3.68 25.82 -3.36
C LYS A 260 -5.08 25.91 -2.77
N ALA A 261 -5.22 25.57 -1.49
CA ALA A 261 -6.46 25.71 -0.73
C ALA A 261 -6.19 25.85 0.77
N ILE A 262 -7.22 26.25 1.53
CA ILE A 262 -7.29 26.02 2.97
C ILE A 262 -8.25 24.85 3.16
N ALA A 263 -7.73 23.68 3.56
CA ALA A 263 -8.51 22.44 3.55
C ALA A 263 -8.03 21.39 4.57
N ARG A 264 -8.90 20.42 4.84
CA ARG A 264 -8.66 19.29 5.76
C ARG A 264 -7.89 18.12 5.13
N THR A 265 -7.78 18.14 3.81
CA THR A 265 -7.03 17.17 3.00
C THR A 265 -6.12 17.91 2.01
N GLY A 266 -5.17 17.21 1.39
CA GLY A 266 -4.27 17.79 0.41
C GLY A 266 -4.91 18.06 -0.94
N VAL A 267 -4.20 18.79 -1.81
CA VAL A 267 -4.64 19.20 -3.15
C VAL A 267 -3.81 18.57 -4.27
N GLU A 268 -3.18 17.43 -3.99
CA GLU A 268 -2.34 16.69 -4.93
C GLU A 268 -3.12 16.31 -6.20
N MET A 269 -4.37 15.88 -6.02
CA MET A 269 -5.20 15.39 -7.11
C MET A 269 -5.70 16.51 -8.01
N GLU A 270 -5.92 17.71 -7.48
CA GLU A 270 -6.27 18.90 -8.25
C GLU A 270 -5.10 19.36 -9.12
N ALA A 271 -3.86 19.32 -8.60
CA ALA A 271 -2.67 19.63 -9.39
C ALA A 271 -2.45 18.61 -10.52
N LEU A 272 -2.58 17.30 -10.24
CA LEU A 272 -2.47 16.23 -11.25
C LEU A 272 -3.57 16.31 -12.31
N ALA A 273 -4.82 16.57 -11.89
CA ALA A 273 -5.94 16.74 -12.81
C ALA A 273 -5.74 17.94 -13.74
N ALA A 274 -5.16 19.04 -13.25
CA ALA A 274 -4.81 20.18 -14.10
C ALA A 274 -3.79 19.82 -15.18
N VAL A 275 -2.70 19.12 -14.82
CA VAL A 275 -1.69 18.67 -15.78
C VAL A 275 -2.29 17.76 -16.83
N LEU A 276 -3.05 16.72 -16.42
CA LEU A 276 -3.64 15.76 -17.36
C LEU A 276 -4.64 16.42 -18.31
N THR A 277 -5.49 17.30 -17.79
CA THR A 277 -6.51 17.96 -18.61
C THR A 277 -5.84 18.92 -19.61
N ALA A 278 -4.83 19.68 -19.18
CA ALA A 278 -4.04 20.53 -20.07
C ALA A 278 -3.32 19.70 -21.16
N ALA A 279 -2.72 18.56 -20.79
CA ALA A 279 -2.03 17.67 -21.73
C ALA A 279 -2.98 17.08 -22.78
N LEU A 280 -4.16 16.60 -22.35
CA LEU A 280 -5.20 16.10 -23.25
C LEU A 280 -5.72 17.20 -24.19
N THR A 281 -5.85 18.43 -23.70
CA THR A 281 -6.22 19.57 -24.55
C THR A 281 -5.13 19.92 -25.56
N ILE A 282 -3.85 19.92 -25.17
CA ILE A 282 -2.75 20.10 -26.12
C ILE A 282 -2.84 19.04 -27.21
N TYR A 283 -2.96 17.76 -26.83
CA TYR A 283 -3.12 16.65 -27.78
C TYR A 283 -4.29 16.89 -28.73
N ASP A 284 -5.48 17.25 -28.22
CA ASP A 284 -6.65 17.50 -29.06
C ASP A 284 -6.42 18.61 -30.10
N MET A 285 -5.70 19.66 -29.69
CA MET A 285 -5.42 20.84 -30.49
C MET A 285 -4.36 20.57 -31.57
N ILE A 286 -3.43 19.64 -31.35
CA ILE A 286 -2.32 19.36 -32.28
C ILE A 286 -2.47 18.05 -33.07
N LYS A 287 -3.38 17.14 -32.70
CA LYS A 287 -3.46 15.77 -33.28
C LYS A 287 -3.61 15.72 -34.81
N SER A 288 -4.04 16.79 -35.47
CA SER A 288 -4.08 16.87 -36.93
C SER A 288 -2.71 17.04 -37.57
N LYS A 289 -1.76 17.67 -36.86
CA LYS A 289 -0.37 17.89 -37.27
C LYS A 289 0.56 16.81 -36.72
N ASP A 290 0.27 16.27 -35.54
CA ASP A 290 1.03 15.17 -34.94
C ASP A 290 0.14 14.18 -34.18
N ARG A 291 -0.17 13.06 -34.85
CA ARG A 291 -0.96 11.95 -34.28
C ARG A 291 -0.16 11.04 -33.35
N ALA A 292 1.17 11.06 -33.46
CA ALA A 292 2.08 10.22 -32.69
C ALA A 292 2.54 10.89 -31.38
N SER A 293 2.05 12.10 -31.12
CA SER A 293 2.29 12.81 -29.86
C SER A 293 1.89 11.96 -28.64
N ARG A 294 2.63 12.12 -27.55
CA ARG A 294 2.50 11.29 -26.34
C ARG A 294 2.46 12.15 -25.10
N ILE A 295 1.56 11.82 -24.17
CA ILE A 295 1.55 12.39 -22.82
C ILE A 295 2.44 11.50 -21.95
N ASP A 296 3.39 12.09 -21.24
CA ASP A 296 4.37 11.36 -20.46
C ASP A 296 4.73 12.10 -19.15
N GLY A 297 5.31 11.35 -18.20
CA GLY A 297 5.95 11.91 -17.01
C GLY A 297 5.04 12.67 -16.05
N VAL A 298 3.73 12.41 -16.05
CA VAL A 298 2.78 13.05 -15.13
C VAL A 298 3.05 12.60 -13.70
N ARG A 299 3.47 13.53 -12.82
CA ARG A 299 3.84 13.24 -11.43
C ARG A 299 3.74 14.47 -10.54
N LEU A 300 3.77 14.25 -9.22
CA LEU A 300 3.94 15.33 -8.23
C LEU A 300 5.40 15.75 -8.16
N LEU A 301 5.63 17.06 -8.08
CA LEU A 301 6.92 17.67 -7.79
C LEU A 301 7.09 17.92 -6.29
N SER A 302 6.07 18.51 -5.68
CA SER A 302 6.08 18.80 -4.25
C SER A 302 4.67 18.95 -3.71
N LYS A 303 4.55 18.83 -2.38
CA LYS A 303 3.37 19.24 -1.63
C LYS A 303 3.76 19.90 -0.32
N ARG A 304 2.91 20.78 0.17
CA ARG A 304 3.10 21.50 1.42
C ARG A 304 1.87 21.47 2.30
N GLY A 305 2.14 21.50 3.61
CA GLY A 305 1.14 21.59 4.66
C GLY A 305 0.50 20.24 5.03
N GLY A 306 0.17 20.11 6.31
CA GLY A 306 -0.54 18.95 6.86
C GLY A 306 0.29 18.07 7.74
N GLN A 307 -0.31 16.95 8.13
CA GLN A 307 0.34 16.02 9.05
C GLN A 307 1.64 15.45 8.48
N SER A 308 1.72 15.30 7.15
CA SER A 308 2.93 14.82 6.46
C SER A 308 4.02 15.87 6.29
N GLY A 309 3.74 17.15 6.62
CA GLY A 309 4.66 18.25 6.37
C GLY A 309 4.89 18.55 4.89
N ASP A 310 5.95 19.30 4.62
CA ASP A 310 6.38 19.65 3.27
C ASP A 310 7.23 18.52 2.68
N VAL A 311 6.85 18.06 1.50
CA VAL A 311 7.50 16.94 0.81
C VAL A 311 7.86 17.38 -0.60
N VAL A 312 9.12 17.18 -0.97
CA VAL A 312 9.62 17.35 -2.34
C VAL A 312 9.95 15.96 -2.87
N PHE A 313 9.45 15.63 -4.06
CA PHE A 313 9.65 14.33 -4.71
C PHE A 313 10.73 14.37 -5.79
N GLU A 314 11.27 15.55 -6.07
CA GLU A 314 12.42 15.82 -6.96
C GLU A 314 13.62 16.40 -6.21
#